data_AF-A0A949KT93-F1
#
_entry.id   AF-A0A949KT93-F1
#
_cell.length_a   1.000
_cell.length_b   1.000
_cell.length_c   1.000
_cell.angle_alpha   90.00
_cell.angle_beta   90.00
_cell.angle_gamma   90.00
#
_symmetry.space_group_name_H-M   'P 1'
#
loop_
_entity.id
_entity.type
_entity.pdbx_description
1 polymer ?
#
loop_
_entity_poly.entity_id
_entity_poly.type
_entity_poly.pdbx_seq_one_letter_code
_entity_poly.pdbx_strand_id
1 'polypeptide(L)'
;MVNMDYPGPGWGCSAVEGCMTDEAKRLAVKGYCKGVEGELTAWKATLYDVMAGFMDLKDADRSALLDTVTEIKALVREIETKTAQLESECPLEGVQAASKDLEDKIGQVRVHYSKALEVMGAGSFGG
;
A
#
# COMPACT_ATOMS: atom_id res chain seq x y z
N MET A 1 10.94 -6.75 -11.72
CA MET A 1 9.56 -7.06 -11.33
C MET A 1 9.48 -7.00 -9.82
N VAL A 2 8.77 -5.99 -9.30
CA VAL A 2 8.44 -5.95 -7.87
C VAL A 2 7.67 -7.24 -7.59
N ASN A 3 8.08 -7.98 -6.57
CA ASN A 3 7.47 -9.25 -6.21
C ASN A 3 6.00 -8.98 -5.83
N MET A 4 5.06 -9.17 -6.77
CA MET A 4 3.63 -9.00 -6.54
C MET A 4 3.08 -10.06 -5.57
N ASP A 5 3.86 -11.12 -5.35
CA ASP A 5 3.70 -12.15 -4.33
C ASP A 5 4.41 -11.80 -3.00
N TYR A 6 4.87 -10.56 -2.79
CA TYR A 6 5.40 -10.16 -1.49
C TYR A 6 4.24 -10.20 -0.46
N PRO A 7 4.30 -11.09 0.55
CA PRO A 7 3.23 -11.31 1.54
C PRO A 7 3.10 -10.16 2.55
N GLY A 8 3.69 -9.01 2.22
CA GLY A 8 4.00 -7.93 3.12
C GLY A 8 5.08 -8.28 4.13
N PRO A 9 5.51 -7.31 4.98
CA PRO A 9 6.42 -7.56 6.06
C PRO A 9 5.80 -8.68 6.87
N GLY A 10 6.45 -9.85 6.86
CA GLY A 10 5.97 -11.06 7.53
C GLY A 10 5.39 -10.67 8.88
N TRP A 11 4.10 -10.92 9.02
CA TRP A 11 3.23 -10.25 9.99
C TRP A 11 3.65 -10.68 11.38
N GLY A 12 4.58 -9.94 11.96
CA GLY A 12 5.05 -10.12 13.31
C GLY A 12 4.01 -9.59 14.29
N CYS A 13 2.85 -10.25 14.32
CA CYS A 13 2.13 -10.58 15.55
C CYS A 13 0.89 -11.45 15.29
N SER A 14 1.11 -12.73 15.05
CA SER A 14 0.35 -13.75 15.80
C SER A 14 0.63 -13.67 17.33
N ALA A 15 1.22 -12.57 17.83
CA ALA A 15 1.90 -12.47 19.11
C ALA A 15 1.58 -11.19 19.91
N VAL A 16 0.78 -10.19 19.47
CA VAL A 16 0.47 -9.03 20.35
C VAL A 16 -0.35 -9.50 21.55
N GLU A 17 -1.26 -10.45 21.35
CA GLU A 17 -1.96 -11.14 22.46
C GLU A 17 -1.05 -12.14 23.21
N GLY A 18 0.00 -12.65 22.56
CA GLY A 18 1.01 -13.54 23.17
C GLY A 18 2.19 -12.83 23.84
N CYS A 19 2.30 -11.50 23.72
CA CYS A 19 3.37 -10.71 24.29
C CYS A 19 3.17 -10.58 25.80
N MET A 20 4.08 -11.18 26.57
CA MET A 20 3.98 -11.29 28.02
C MET A 20 4.07 -9.95 28.78
N THR A 21 4.50 -8.86 28.14
CA THR A 21 4.70 -7.55 28.78
C THR A 21 4.28 -6.39 27.86
N ASP A 22 3.90 -5.25 28.45
CA ASP A 22 3.49 -4.06 27.70
C ASP A 22 4.62 -3.44 26.87
N GLU A 23 5.87 -3.61 27.31
CA GLU A 23 7.06 -3.19 26.56
C GLU A 23 7.25 -4.02 25.28
N ALA A 24 7.01 -5.33 25.35
CA ALA A 24 7.06 -6.20 24.18
C ALA A 24 5.95 -5.85 23.17
N LYS A 25 4.74 -5.53 23.67
CA LYS A 25 3.64 -5.06 22.81
C LYS A 25 4.00 -3.76 22.11
N ARG A 26 4.57 -2.77 22.82
CA ARG A 26 5.01 -1.49 22.22
C ARG A 26 6.08 -1.70 21.13
N LEU A 27 7.04 -2.60 21.38
CA LEU A 27 8.09 -2.90 20.39
C LEU A 27 7.51 -3.59 19.15
N ALA A 28 6.57 -4.52 19.34
CA ALA A 28 5.87 -5.19 18.25
C ALA A 28 5.04 -4.20 17.40
N VAL A 29 4.26 -3.33 18.05
CA VAL A 29 3.48 -2.29 17.36
C VAL A 29 4.40 -1.34 16.59
N LYS A 30 5.53 -0.93 17.17
CA LYS A 30 6.51 -0.08 16.48
C LYS A 30 7.14 -0.78 15.26
N GLY A 31 7.47 -2.05 15.39
CA GLY A 31 7.96 -2.86 14.27
C GLY A 31 6.92 -3.00 13.16
N TYR A 32 5.66 -3.19 13.55
CA TYR A 32 4.51 -3.22 12.66
C TYR A 32 4.33 -1.89 11.89
N CYS A 33 4.25 -0.76 12.60
CA CYS A 33 4.10 0.57 11.99
C CYS A 33 5.22 0.83 10.95
N LYS A 34 6.47 0.45 11.27
CA LYS A 34 7.63 0.60 10.39
C LYS A 34 7.58 -0.33 9.16
N GLY A 35 7.01 -1.52 9.31
CA GLY A 35 6.80 -2.44 8.20
C GLY A 35 5.84 -1.85 7.17
N VAL A 36 4.71 -1.32 7.64
CA VAL A 36 3.68 -0.66 6.81
C VAL A 36 4.27 0.54 6.05
N GLU A 37 5.08 1.37 6.70
CA GLU A 37 5.77 2.51 6.08
C GLU A 37 6.66 2.06 4.90
N GLY A 38 7.39 0.96 5.10
CA GLY A 38 8.24 0.37 4.06
C GLY A 38 7.45 -0.14 2.85
N GLU A 39 6.33 -0.82 3.08
CA GLU A 39 5.45 -1.27 2.00
C GLU A 39 4.83 -0.13 1.22
N LEU A 40 4.33 0.89 1.95
CA LEU A 40 3.72 2.04 1.33
C LEU A 40 4.72 2.75 0.41
N THR A 41 5.96 2.87 0.86
CA THR A 41 7.05 3.45 0.05
C THR A 41 7.27 2.66 -1.24
N ALA A 42 7.27 1.33 -1.17
CA ALA A 42 7.40 0.48 -2.34
C ALA A 42 6.19 0.60 -3.29
N TRP A 43 4.97 0.68 -2.76
CA TRP A 43 3.75 0.89 -3.55
C TRP A 43 3.75 2.24 -4.24
N LYS A 44 4.14 3.32 -3.55
CA LYS A 44 4.27 4.65 -4.15
C LYS A 44 5.25 4.66 -5.33
N ALA A 45 6.39 3.99 -5.19
CA ALA A 45 7.36 3.86 -6.27
C ALA A 45 6.77 3.10 -7.46
N THR A 46 6.07 1.98 -7.20
CA THR A 46 5.42 1.18 -8.25
C THR A 46 4.32 1.96 -8.98
N LEU A 47 3.54 2.76 -8.26
CA LEU A 47 2.46 3.58 -8.83
C LEU A 47 2.96 4.79 -9.60
N TYR A 48 4.20 5.23 -9.34
CA TYR A 48 4.81 6.33 -10.08
C TYR A 48 4.87 6.03 -11.57
N ASP A 49 5.25 4.81 -11.95
CA ASP A 49 5.34 4.43 -13.35
C ASP A 49 3.96 4.44 -14.03
N VAL A 50 2.87 4.13 -13.29
CA VAL A 50 1.50 4.16 -13.83
C VAL A 50 1.08 5.59 -14.09
N MET A 51 1.39 6.49 -13.16
CA MET A 51 1.10 7.91 -13.32
C MET A 51 1.94 8.52 -14.45
N ALA A 52 3.19 8.10 -14.60
CA ALA A 52 4.08 8.52 -15.68
C ALA A 52 3.54 8.06 -17.04
N GLY A 53 3.30 6.75 -17.22
CA GLY A 53 2.82 6.23 -18.49
C GLY A 53 1.38 6.66 -18.82
N PHE A 54 0.54 6.98 -17.83
CA PHE A 54 -0.77 7.62 -18.07
C PHE A 54 -0.64 8.93 -18.86
N MET A 55 0.43 9.71 -18.62
CA MET A 55 0.68 10.95 -19.37
C MET A 55 1.14 10.70 -20.81
N ASP A 56 1.60 9.50 -21.12
CA ASP A 56 2.08 9.11 -22.46
C ASP A 56 0.99 8.37 -23.28
N LEU A 57 -0.13 8.02 -22.65
CA LEU A 57 -1.27 7.40 -23.32
C LEU A 57 -1.98 8.35 -24.28
N LYS A 58 -2.47 7.77 -25.39
CA LYS A 58 -3.40 8.42 -26.34
C LYS A 58 -4.74 8.71 -25.65
N ASP A 59 -5.49 9.68 -26.16
CA ASP A 59 -6.72 10.19 -25.51
C ASP A 59 -7.76 9.10 -25.20
N ALA A 60 -7.93 8.11 -26.07
CA ALA A 60 -8.88 7.01 -25.86
C ALA A 60 -8.47 6.13 -24.66
N ASP A 61 -7.19 5.74 -24.59
CA ASP A 61 -6.66 4.90 -23.51
C ASP A 61 -6.55 5.68 -22.20
N ARG A 62 -6.22 6.99 -22.29
CA ARG A 62 -6.20 7.90 -21.14
C ARG A 62 -7.58 8.04 -20.52
N SER A 63 -8.62 8.20 -21.35
CA SER A 63 -10.01 8.27 -20.86
C SER A 63 -10.41 6.96 -20.15
N ALA A 64 -10.01 5.81 -20.71
CA ALA A 64 -10.28 4.50 -20.11
C ALA A 64 -9.54 4.27 -18.77
N LEU A 65 -8.37 4.89 -18.58
CA LEU A 65 -7.57 4.77 -17.37
C LEU A 65 -7.89 5.82 -16.30
N LEU A 66 -8.56 6.92 -16.66
CA LEU A 66 -8.71 8.12 -15.82
C LEU A 66 -9.33 7.79 -14.46
N ASP A 67 -10.41 7.00 -14.46
CA ASP A 67 -11.11 6.57 -13.24
C ASP A 67 -10.17 5.72 -12.36
N THR A 68 -9.46 4.78 -12.98
CA THR A 68 -8.52 3.87 -12.29
C THR A 68 -7.37 4.65 -11.65
N VAL A 69 -6.78 5.62 -12.35
CA VAL A 69 -5.70 6.48 -11.80
C VAL A 69 -6.23 7.38 -10.69
N THR A 70 -7.47 7.87 -10.82
CA THR A 70 -8.12 8.68 -9.79
C THR A 70 -8.33 7.88 -8.51
N GLU A 71 -8.81 6.63 -8.63
CA GLU A 71 -8.99 5.70 -7.51
C GLU A 71 -7.66 5.35 -6.84
N ILE A 72 -6.64 5.01 -7.63
CA ILE A 72 -5.27 4.76 -7.13
C ILE A 72 -4.78 5.97 -6.31
N LYS A 73 -4.93 7.17 -6.85
CA LYS A 73 -4.48 8.41 -6.17
C LYS A 73 -5.24 8.66 -4.87
N ALA A 74 -6.55 8.37 -4.84
CA ALA A 74 -7.36 8.49 -3.63
C ALA A 74 -6.89 7.47 -2.56
N LEU A 75 -6.73 6.21 -2.95
CA LEU A 75 -6.26 5.15 -2.06
C LEU A 75 -4.87 5.46 -1.48
N VAL A 76 -3.93 5.94 -2.31
CA VAL A 76 -2.60 6.33 -1.83
C VAL A 76 -2.70 7.42 -0.77
N ARG A 77 -3.52 8.46 -0.98
CA ARG A 77 -3.69 9.54 0.00
C ARG A 77 -4.31 9.06 1.31
N GLU A 78 -5.27 8.15 1.22
CA GLU A 78 -5.88 7.56 2.41
C GLU A 78 -4.89 6.69 3.17
N ILE A 79 -4.09 5.89 2.47
CA ILE A 79 -3.03 5.09 3.07
C ILE A 79 -1.98 6.01 3.70
N GLU A 80 -1.53 7.07 3.03
CA GLU A 80 -0.61 8.08 3.57
C GLU A 80 -1.14 8.71 4.86
N THR A 81 -2.41 9.11 4.86
CA THR A 81 -3.04 9.73 6.02
C THR A 81 -3.09 8.75 7.19
N LYS A 82 -3.44 7.49 6.95
CA LYS A 82 -3.50 6.46 7.98
C LYS A 82 -2.12 6.06 8.48
N THR A 83 -1.11 5.98 7.61
CA THR A 83 0.27 5.74 8.02
C THR A 83 0.79 6.90 8.86
N ALA A 84 0.55 8.15 8.48
CA ALA A 84 0.94 9.31 9.29
C ALA A 84 0.26 9.31 10.67
N GLN A 85 -1.03 8.94 10.73
CA GLN A 85 -1.73 8.74 12.00
C GLN A 85 -1.11 7.62 12.83
N LEU A 86 -0.78 6.49 12.21
CA LEU A 86 -0.10 5.39 12.87
C LEU A 86 1.30 5.78 13.35
N GLU A 87 2.08 6.54 12.59
CA GLU A 87 3.39 7.04 13.02
C GLU A 87 3.28 7.99 14.21
N SER A 88 2.26 8.87 14.21
CA SER A 88 2.07 9.82 15.30
C SER A 88 1.53 9.18 16.57
N GLU A 89 0.67 8.17 16.45
CA GLU A 89 -0.10 7.65 17.58
C GLU A 89 0.33 6.23 18.00
N CYS A 90 0.84 5.40 17.07
CA CYS A 90 1.04 3.92 17.16
C CYS A 90 0.31 3.32 18.38
N PRO A 91 -1.03 3.43 18.42
CA PRO A 91 -1.77 3.18 19.64
C PRO A 91 -1.70 1.69 19.95
N LEU A 92 -1.50 1.28 21.22
CA LEU A 92 -1.49 -0.14 21.59
C LEU A 92 -2.82 -0.83 21.30
N GLU A 93 -3.93 -0.08 21.38
CA GLU A 93 -5.27 -0.53 21.06
C GLU A 93 -5.63 -0.15 19.61
N GLY A 94 -6.27 -1.07 18.88
CA GLY A 94 -6.78 -0.78 17.54
C GLY A 94 -5.77 -0.96 16.39
N VAL A 95 -4.49 -1.28 16.67
CA VAL A 95 -3.48 -1.60 15.63
C VAL A 95 -4.00 -2.65 14.66
N GLN A 96 -4.67 -3.68 15.16
CA GLN A 96 -5.16 -4.78 14.35
C GLN A 96 -6.27 -4.34 13.39
N ALA A 97 -7.13 -3.42 13.81
CA ALA A 97 -8.18 -2.85 12.94
C ALA A 97 -7.58 -1.88 11.93
N ALA A 98 -6.64 -1.03 12.35
CA ALA A 98 -5.90 -0.15 11.45
C ALA A 98 -5.08 -0.95 10.42
N SER A 99 -4.51 -2.08 10.83
CA SER A 99 -3.75 -2.99 9.98
C SER A 99 -4.62 -3.61 8.91
N LYS A 100 -5.74 -4.19 9.32
CA LYS A 100 -6.67 -4.82 8.40
C LYS A 100 -7.18 -3.83 7.35
N ASP A 101 -7.51 -2.61 7.78
CA ASP A 101 -7.96 -1.58 6.85
C ASP A 101 -6.86 -1.15 5.86
N LEU A 102 -5.60 -1.07 6.30
CA LEU A 102 -4.47 -0.78 5.42
C LEU A 102 -4.22 -1.91 4.43
N GLU A 103 -4.29 -3.17 4.87
CA GLU A 103 -4.17 -4.34 4.02
C GLU A 103 -5.26 -4.35 2.94
N ASP A 104 -6.51 -4.07 3.33
CA ASP A 104 -7.63 -3.98 2.40
C ASP A 104 -7.40 -2.88 1.36
N LYS A 105 -6.89 -1.71 1.77
CA LYS A 105 -6.56 -0.60 0.86
C LYS A 105 -5.39 -0.95 -0.08
N ILE A 106 -4.34 -1.59 0.43
CA ILE A 106 -3.22 -2.07 -0.39
C ILE A 106 -3.72 -3.14 -1.38
N GLY A 107 -4.65 -4.00 -0.96
CA GLY A 107 -5.34 -4.96 -1.82
C GLY A 107 -6.09 -4.27 -2.96
N GLN A 108 -6.82 -3.19 -2.67
CA GLN A 108 -7.49 -2.40 -3.70
C GLN A 108 -6.49 -1.74 -4.66
N VAL A 109 -5.40 -1.17 -4.14
CA VAL A 109 -4.31 -0.63 -4.97
C VAL A 109 -3.78 -1.68 -5.94
N ARG A 110 -3.55 -2.93 -5.49
CA ARG A 110 -3.12 -4.06 -6.36
C ARG A 110 -4.11 -4.35 -7.48
N VAL A 111 -5.41 -4.31 -7.19
CA VAL A 111 -6.48 -4.55 -8.17
C VAL A 111 -6.48 -3.44 -9.23
N HIS A 112 -6.51 -2.17 -8.81
CA HIS A 112 -6.51 -1.04 -9.74
C HIS A 112 -5.21 -0.95 -10.53
N TYR A 113 -4.07 -1.28 -9.91
CA TYR A 113 -2.78 -1.36 -10.59
C TYR A 113 -2.79 -2.43 -11.70
N SER A 114 -3.29 -3.64 -11.40
CA SER A 114 -3.40 -4.71 -12.39
C SER A 114 -4.27 -4.28 -13.58
N LYS A 115 -5.40 -3.62 -13.32
CA LYS A 115 -6.27 -3.06 -14.35
C LYS A 115 -5.57 -1.97 -15.18
N ALA A 116 -4.73 -1.14 -14.55
CA ALA A 116 -3.95 -0.15 -15.26
C ALA A 116 -2.93 -0.80 -16.20
N LEU A 117 -2.27 -1.88 -15.77
CA LEU A 117 -1.34 -2.67 -16.60
C LEU A 117 -2.01 -3.30 -17.82
N GLU A 118 -3.26 -3.75 -17.71
CA GLU A 118 -4.00 -4.34 -18.84
C GLU A 118 -4.20 -3.36 -20.00
N VAL A 119 -4.45 -2.08 -19.68
CA VAL A 119 -4.66 -1.03 -20.67
C VAL A 119 -3.34 -0.47 -21.20
N MET A 120 -2.34 -0.31 -20.33
CA MET A 120 -1.03 0.22 -20.70
C MET A 120 -0.14 -0.80 -21.42
N GLY A 121 -0.43 -2.10 -21.26
CA GLY A 121 0.35 -3.20 -21.81
C GLY A 121 1.60 -3.52 -20.96
N ALA A 122 1.93 -4.81 -20.84
CA ALA A 122 3.02 -5.30 -20.00
C ALA A 122 4.43 -4.77 -20.35
N GLY A 123 4.60 -4.17 -21.54
CA GLY A 123 5.86 -3.57 -21.99
C GLY A 123 6.03 -2.08 -21.65
N SER A 124 5.06 -1.45 -21.00
CA SER A 124 5.11 -0.02 -20.65
C SER A 124 5.95 0.26 -19.39
N PHE A 125 6.30 -0.78 -18.63
CA PHE A 125 6.95 -0.69 -17.32
C PHE A 125 8.29 -1.44 -17.35
N GLY A 126 9.37 -0.71 -17.60
CA GLY A 126 10.72 -1.26 -17.62
C GLY A 126 11.66 -0.43 -18.48
N GLY A 127 12.42 0.44 -17.82
CA GLY A 127 13.72 0.94 -18.28
C GLY A 127 14.81 0.43 -17.35
#